data_AF-A0A316HRH8-F1
#
_entry.id   AF-A0A316HRH8-F1
#
_cell.length_a   1.000
_cell.length_b   1.000
_cell.length_c   1.000
_cell.angle_alpha   90.00
_cell.angle_beta   90.00
_cell.angle_gamma   90.00
#
_symmetry.space_group_name_H-M   'P 1'
#
loop_
_entity.id
_entity.type
_entity.pdbx_description
1 polymer ?
#
loop_
_entity_poly.entity_id
_entity_poly.type
_entity_poly.pdbx_seq_one_letter_code
_entity_poly.pdbx_strand_id
1 'polypeptide(L)'
;MIGRCLAGTLLGFPLAGFLLALLLQWLPDHGEPWLIPVLILFFPLWTGLMIGAYFFRNGARAWLALGAANALAWAALWLSRHAAGA
;
A
#
# COMPACT_ATOMS: atom_id res chain seq x y z
N MET A 1 9.42 -20.40 1.48
CA MET A 1 9.69 -19.55 0.29
C MET A 1 8.38 -19.03 -0.31
N ILE A 2 7.50 -19.92 -0.81
CA ILE A 2 6.24 -19.54 -1.49
C ILE A 2 5.33 -18.62 -0.67
N GLY A 3 5.19 -18.87 0.64
CA GLY A 3 4.30 -18.08 1.50
C GLY A 3 4.69 -16.60 1.61
N ARG A 4 5.99 -16.27 1.58
CA ARG A 4 6.47 -14.87 1.57
C ARG A 4 6.24 -14.22 0.21
N CYS A 5 6.48 -14.97 -0.86
CA CYS A 5 6.20 -14.51 -2.22
C CYS A 5 4.72 -14.15 -2.35
N LEU A 6 3.82 -15.07 -1.98
CA LEU A 6 2.38 -14.84 -1.99
C LEU A 6 1.94 -13.68 -1.09
N ALA A 7 2.54 -13.52 0.09
CA ALA A 7 2.27 -12.38 0.96
C ALA A 7 2.59 -11.06 0.23
N GLY A 8 3.79 -10.97 -0.35
CA GLY A 8 4.22 -9.80 -1.12
C GLY A 8 3.32 -9.56 -2.33
N THR A 9 3.01 -10.59 -3.12
CA THR A 9 2.20 -10.44 -4.34
C THR A 9 0.80 -9.95 -3.99
N LEU A 10 0.12 -10.67 -3.10
CA LEU A 10 -1.31 -10.49 -2.83
C LEU A 10 -1.59 -9.35 -1.88
N LEU A 11 -0.77 -9.15 -0.84
CA LEU A 11 -0.99 -8.09 0.14
C LEU A 11 -0.17 -6.83 -0.18
N GLY A 12 0.96 -6.96 -0.86
CA GLY A 12 1.72 -5.80 -1.31
C GLY A 12 0.98 -5.00 -2.38
N PHE A 13 0.19 -5.65 -3.24
CA PHE A 13 -0.55 -4.98 -4.33
C PHE A 13 -1.60 -3.97 -3.79
N PRO A 14 -2.57 -4.38 -2.95
CA PRO A 14 -3.51 -3.43 -2.36
C PRO A 14 -2.83 -2.40 -1.47
N LEU A 15 -1.77 -2.79 -0.73
CA LEU A 15 -1.01 -1.85 0.11
C LEU A 15 -0.37 -0.74 -0.71
N ALA A 16 0.27 -1.04 -1.85
CA ALA A 16 0.82 -0.03 -2.74
C ALA A 16 -0.26 0.94 -3.23
N GLY A 17 -1.43 0.41 -3.61
CA GLY A 17 -2.57 1.22 -4.01
C GLY A 17 -3.06 2.15 -2.90
N PHE A 18 -3.22 1.64 -1.67
CA PHE A 18 -3.66 2.46 -0.53
C PHE A 18 -2.66 3.55 -0.15
N LEU A 19 -1.36 3.23 -0.16
CA LEU A 19 -0.32 4.22 0.13
C LEU A 19 -0.27 5.33 -0.91
N LEU A 20 -0.41 5.01 -2.19
CA LEU A 20 -0.44 6.00 -3.26
C LEU A 20 -1.75 6.81 -3.28
N ALA A 21 -2.88 6.18 -2.97
CA ALA A 21 -4.14 6.90 -2.78
C ALA A 21 -4.06 7.88 -1.61
N LEU A 22 -3.43 7.48 -0.48
CA LEU A 22 -3.16 8.38 0.64
C LEU A 22 -2.28 9.54 0.19
N LEU A 23 -1.21 9.26 -0.55
CA LEU A 23 -0.31 10.29 -1.06
C LEU A 23 -1.06 11.33 -1.91
N LEU A 24 -1.91 10.88 -2.85
CA LEU A 24 -2.71 11.78 -3.69
C LEU A 24 -3.71 12.60 -2.90
N GLN A 25 -4.35 12.00 -1.88
CA GLN A 25 -5.36 12.69 -1.07
C GLN A 25 -4.79 13.83 -0.23
N TRP A 26 -3.51 13.76 0.13
CA TRP A 26 -2.83 14.81 0.89
C TRP A 26 -2.22 15.91 -0.02
N LEU A 27 -2.29 15.74 -1.33
CA LEU A 27 -1.83 16.73 -2.29
C LEU A 27 -2.95 17.76 -2.60
N PRO A 28 -2.58 18.98 -3.06
CA PRO A 28 -3.55 19.94 -3.57
C PRO A 28 -4.38 19.34 -4.71
N ASP A 29 -5.65 19.74 -4.79
CA ASP A 29 -6.59 19.27 -5.82
C ASP A 29 -6.70 17.75 -5.93
N HIS A 30 -6.49 17.03 -4.80
CA HIS A 30 -6.46 15.56 -4.75
C HIS A 30 -5.42 14.94 -5.70
N GLY A 31 -4.38 15.69 -6.05
CA GLY A 31 -3.28 15.23 -6.87
C GLY A 31 -3.63 14.93 -8.33
N GLU A 32 -4.67 15.56 -8.88
CA GLU A 32 -5.08 15.43 -10.29
C GLU A 32 -3.91 15.52 -11.31
N PRO A 33 -3.00 16.53 -11.21
CA PRO A 33 -1.85 16.60 -12.13
C PRO A 33 -0.79 15.52 -11.90
N TRP A 34 -0.82 14.83 -10.75
CA TRP A 34 0.15 13.80 -10.35
C TRP A 34 -0.33 12.38 -10.60
N LEU A 35 -1.55 12.20 -11.13
CA LEU A 35 -2.15 10.89 -11.33
C LEU A 35 -1.29 9.96 -12.19
N ILE A 36 -0.82 10.41 -13.36
CA ILE A 36 0.00 9.58 -14.26
C ILE A 36 1.34 9.19 -13.61
N PRO A 37 2.14 10.12 -13.05
CA PRO A 37 3.35 9.76 -12.30
C PRO A 37 3.10 8.74 -11.18
N VAL A 38 2.01 8.90 -10.43
CA VAL A 38 1.64 7.98 -9.34
C VAL A 38 1.29 6.59 -9.86
N LEU A 39 0.56 6.48 -10.98
CA LEU A 39 0.27 5.21 -11.64
C LEU A 39 1.55 4.49 -12.11
N ILE A 40 2.54 5.24 -12.59
CA ILE A 40 3.85 4.68 -12.94
C ILE A 40 4.59 4.20 -11.68
N LEU A 41 4.54 4.97 -10.59
CA LEU A 41 5.19 4.65 -9.31
C LEU A 41 4.60 3.42 -8.62
N PHE A 42 3.37 3.04 -8.95
CA PHE A 42 2.70 1.85 -8.42
C PHE A 42 3.54 0.58 -8.57
N PHE A 43 4.04 0.29 -9.78
CA PHE A 43 4.77 -0.96 -10.04
C PHE A 43 6.11 -1.04 -9.29
N PRO A 44 6.96 0.02 -9.28
CA PRO A 44 8.14 0.05 -8.44
C PRO A 44 7.84 -0.11 -6.95
N LEU A 45 6.81 0.59 -6.43
CA LEU A 45 6.44 0.52 -5.02
C LEU A 45 5.97 -0.89 -4.64
N TRP A 46 5.09 -1.48 -5.44
CA TRP A 46 4.61 -2.84 -5.24
C TRP A 46 5.76 -3.85 -5.27
N THR A 47 6.67 -3.70 -6.23
CA THR A 47 7.88 -4.55 -6.31
C THR A 47 8.75 -4.38 -5.06
N GLY A 48 8.92 -3.16 -4.56
CA GLY A 48 9.61 -2.88 -3.30
C GLY A 48 8.96 -3.59 -2.11
N LEU A 49 7.62 -3.60 -2.03
CA LEU A 49 6.89 -4.34 -1.00
C LEU A 49 7.04 -5.86 -1.14
N MET A 50 7.06 -6.38 -2.37
CA MET A 50 7.35 -7.80 -2.63
C MET A 50 8.74 -8.19 -2.17
N ILE A 51 9.76 -7.40 -2.50
CA ILE A 51 11.13 -7.59 -2.00
C ILE A 51 11.14 -7.52 -0.47
N GLY A 52 10.43 -6.54 0.10
CA GLY A 52 10.29 -6.36 1.54
C GLY A 52 9.73 -7.59 2.27
N ALA A 53 8.83 -8.35 1.64
CA ALA A 53 8.29 -9.58 2.20
C ALA A 53 9.37 -10.64 2.49
N TYR A 54 10.51 -10.59 1.80
CA TYR A 54 11.64 -11.50 2.03
C TYR A 54 12.50 -11.15 3.24
N PHE A 55 12.40 -9.93 3.79
CA PHE A 55 13.05 -9.57 5.06
C PHE A 55 12.45 -10.31 6.26
N PHE A 56 11.23 -10.83 6.15
CA PHE A 56 10.62 -11.62 7.21
C PHE A 56 11.18 -13.04 7.28
N ARG A 57 11.42 -13.50 8.51
CA ARG A 57 11.98 -14.83 8.80
C ARG A 57 11.09 -15.99 8.36
N ASN A 58 9.77 -15.81 8.34
CA ASN A 58 8.82 -16.83 7.90
C ASN A 58 7.62 -16.19 7.17
N GLY A 59 6.85 -17.02 6.45
CA GLY A 59 5.68 -16.58 5.68
C GLY A 59 4.57 -15.99 6.56
N ALA A 60 4.26 -16.63 7.69
CA ALA A 60 3.20 -16.17 8.59
C ALA A 60 3.43 -14.73 9.10
N ARG A 61 4.67 -14.39 9.47
CA ARG A 61 5.03 -13.02 9.87
C ARG A 61 4.89 -12.02 8.72
N ALA A 62 5.26 -12.41 7.49
CA ALA A 62 5.08 -11.55 6.33
C ALA A 62 3.58 -11.27 6.07
N TRP A 63 2.75 -12.31 6.17
CA TRP A 63 1.29 -12.18 6.03
C TRP A 63 0.69 -11.29 7.11
N LEU A 64 1.03 -11.51 8.38
CA LEU A 64 0.52 -10.69 9.48
C LEU A 64 0.97 -9.23 9.36
N ALA A 65 2.24 -8.99 9.03
CA ALA A 65 2.77 -7.64 8.90
C ALA A 65 2.14 -6.88 7.72
N LEU A 66 2.11 -7.49 6.53
CA LEU A 66 1.49 -6.87 5.35
C LEU A 66 -0.03 -6.76 5.50
N GLY A 67 -0.68 -7.71 6.15
CA GLY A 67 -2.11 -7.67 6.46
C GLY A 67 -2.45 -6.52 7.42
N ALA A 68 -1.68 -6.37 8.50
CA ALA A 68 -1.82 -5.25 9.42
C ALA A 68 -1.56 -3.91 8.72
N ALA A 69 -0.53 -3.83 7.87
CA ALA A 69 -0.24 -2.63 7.10
C ALA A 69 -1.40 -2.26 6.15
N ASN A 70 -2.04 -3.25 5.51
CA ASN A 70 -3.24 -3.02 4.70
C ASN A 70 -4.39 -2.48 5.54
N ALA A 71 -4.67 -3.08 6.69
CA ALA A 71 -5.73 -2.63 7.59
C ALA A 71 -5.49 -1.18 8.06
N LEU A 72 -4.24 -0.85 8.41
CA LEU A 72 -3.85 0.51 8.81
C LEU A 72 -3.97 1.52 7.65
N ALA A 73 -3.48 1.18 6.46
CA ALA A 73 -3.57 2.07 5.30
C ALA A 73 -5.02 2.31 4.88
N TRP A 74 -5.84 1.26 4.92
CA TRP A 74 -7.28 1.38 4.69
C TRP A 74 -7.96 2.25 5.76
N ALA A 75 -7.67 2.03 7.04
CA ALA A 75 -8.23 2.82 8.13
C ALA A 75 -7.84 4.31 8.01
N ALA A 76 -6.59 4.59 7.61
CA ALA A 76 -6.13 5.95 7.35
C ALA A 76 -6.90 6.62 6.19
N LEU A 77 -7.14 5.90 5.09
CA LEU A 77 -7.97 6.39 3.96
C LEU A 77 -9.43 6.61 4.34
N TRP A 78 -9.96 5.72 5.18
CA TRP A 78 -11.32 5.83 5.66
C TRP A 78 -11.46 7.08 6.54
N LEU A 79 -10.54 7.27 7.49
CA LEU A 79 -10.50 8.44 8.37
C LEU A 79 -10.30 9.74 7.59
N SER A 80 -9.41 9.79 6.61
CA SER A 80 -9.18 11.01 5.81
C SER A 80 -10.41 11.42 5.02
N ARG A 81 -11.18 10.46 4.50
CA ARG A 81 -12.45 10.74 3.79
C ARG A 81 -13.54 11.25 4.72
N HIS A 82 -13.62 10.73 5.95
CA HIS A 82 -14.58 11.24 6.94
C HIS A 82 -14.17 12.60 7.50
N ALA A 83 -12.87 12.84 7.68
CA ALA A 83 -12.36 14.14 8.10
C ALA A 83 -12.51 15.22 7.01
N ALA A 84 -12.42 14.87 5.73
CA ALA A 84 -12.64 15.79 4.62
C ALA A 84 -14.13 16.07 4.33
N GLY A 85 -15.04 15.29 4.92
CA GLY A 85 -16.49 15.45 4.78
C GLY A 85 -17.17 16.22 5.91
N ALA A 86 -16.41 16.73 6.89
CA ALA A 86 -16.88 17.57 8.00
C ALA A 86 -16.38 19.02 7.83
#